data_AF-A0A811PS02-F1
#
_entry.id   AF-A0A811PS02-F1
#
_cell.length_a   1.000
_cell.length_b   1.000
_cell.length_c   1.000
_cell.angle_alpha   90.00
_cell.angle_beta   90.00
_cell.angle_gamma   90.00
#
_symmetry.space_group_name_H-M   'P 1'
#
loop_
_entity.id
_entity.type
_entity.pdbx_description
1 polymer ?
#
loop_
_entity_poly.entity_id
_entity_poly.type
_entity_poly.pdbx_seq_one_letter_code
_entity_poly.pdbx_strand_id
1 'polypeptide(L)'
;MGKARHAAKLPLALIPKPKPRPHAASPSTPPAPPPARPPANPAKLRKKPHGTSKRSTALPPADAAAPAVQEERKPIRTPADLAAAIRAAADADVDAAAALALSAPPDVPLPTHSLALLLRRLATTRSVFAARGLLDKLHPAGEDDGAPRPNPAPRGALLALADAVCHRGGPREISGVLPVLRDHGVRADAHLYNALMKAHVAADDPGAVLRVFRQMRSDGVDPDLVTYNTLIFGLARAGMVAKARAFLDAMAAEGHLPDVITYTSLMNGMCVQGDALGALKLLEEMEAKGCQPNERTYNTLLMGLCKNKKLDKAVEVYKSMVAVGMKLESPAYASYVRALCRSGSVADAYEVFDYAIQTKSFTEPIFLVAHELNMGLCNHKKLDKAVEVYKSVEVAVMKLESSAYASFVRVLCRSGSVAGAYEVFDYAIQTKSFTEVTAYSELENSIKWLRKMKS
;
A
#
# COMPACT_ATOMS: atom_id res chain seq x y z
N MET A 1 30.34 10.74 -43.00
CA MET A 1 31.03 9.93 -41.97
C MET A 1 30.00 9.37 -41.00
N GLY A 2 29.57 8.13 -41.23
CA GLY A 2 28.64 7.42 -40.35
C GLY A 2 29.39 6.61 -39.30
N LYS A 3 28.88 6.59 -38.07
CA LYS A 3 29.16 5.54 -37.08
C LYS A 3 27.83 4.96 -36.64
N ALA A 4 27.37 3.96 -37.38
CA ALA A 4 26.35 3.04 -36.91
C ALA A 4 26.93 2.27 -35.72
N ARG A 5 26.37 2.47 -34.52
CA ARG A 5 26.62 1.58 -33.38
C ARG A 5 25.89 0.28 -33.66
N HIS A 6 26.60 -0.71 -34.19
CA HIS A 6 26.18 -2.10 -34.13
C HIS A 6 26.20 -2.55 -32.67
N ALA A 7 25.06 -2.44 -31.99
CA ALA A 7 24.80 -3.25 -30.83
C ALA A 7 24.65 -4.70 -31.32
N ALA A 8 25.61 -5.56 -30.97
CA ALA A 8 25.51 -6.98 -31.20
C ALA A 8 24.22 -7.48 -30.53
N LYS A 9 23.26 -7.94 -31.33
CA LYS A 9 22.07 -8.63 -30.82
C LYS A 9 22.53 -9.97 -30.24
N LEU A 10 22.60 -10.08 -28.92
CA LEU A 10 22.64 -11.39 -28.28
C LEU A 10 21.37 -12.18 -28.66
N PRO A 11 21.47 -13.49 -28.94
CA PRO A 11 20.30 -14.34 -29.08
C PRO A 11 19.64 -14.50 -27.69
N LEU A 12 18.63 -13.68 -27.42
CA LEU A 12 17.90 -13.60 -26.15
C LEU A 12 16.77 -14.65 -26.07
N ALA A 13 17.07 -15.94 -26.22
CA ALA A 13 16.11 -16.96 -25.83
C ALA A 13 15.85 -16.81 -24.32
N LEU A 14 14.69 -16.27 -23.92
CA LEU A 14 14.45 -15.78 -22.55
C LEU A 14 14.04 -16.89 -21.59
N ILE A 15 13.55 -18.02 -22.08
CA ILE A 15 12.79 -18.97 -21.26
C ILE A 15 13.23 -20.42 -21.56
N PRO A 16 13.60 -21.21 -20.54
CA PRO A 16 13.77 -22.66 -20.68
C PRO A 16 12.41 -23.29 -21.05
N LYS A 17 12.38 -24.19 -22.03
CA LYS A 17 11.13 -24.89 -22.40
C LYS A 17 10.53 -25.59 -21.17
N PRO A 18 9.22 -25.47 -20.91
CA PRO A 18 8.58 -26.15 -19.80
C PRO A 18 8.81 -27.66 -19.91
N LYS A 19 9.20 -28.31 -18.81
CA LYS A 19 9.35 -29.77 -18.79
C LYS A 19 8.01 -30.41 -19.18
N PRO A 20 7.98 -31.38 -20.12
CA PRO A 20 6.77 -32.11 -20.41
C PRO A 20 6.28 -32.76 -19.12
N ARG A 21 4.97 -32.62 -18.83
CA ARG A 21 4.37 -33.32 -17.69
C ARG A 21 4.65 -34.83 -17.89
N PRO A 22 5.06 -35.57 -16.84
CA PRO A 22 5.06 -37.03 -16.95
C PRO A 22 3.64 -37.45 -17.33
N HIS A 23 3.52 -38.31 -18.33
CA HIS A 23 2.25 -38.83 -18.82
C HIS A 23 1.44 -39.35 -17.63
N ALA A 24 0.37 -38.62 -17.28
CA ALA A 24 -0.56 -39.06 -16.27
C ALA A 24 -1.27 -40.30 -16.82
N ALA A 25 -1.16 -41.40 -16.08
CA ALA A 25 -1.97 -42.59 -16.28
C ALA A 25 -3.46 -42.22 -16.30
N SER A 26 -4.22 -42.95 -17.11
CA SER A 26 -5.65 -42.80 -17.36
C SER A 26 -6.47 -42.49 -16.11
N PRO A 27 -7.47 -41.58 -16.16
CA PRO A 27 -8.28 -41.26 -15.00
C PRO A 27 -9.24 -42.41 -14.68
N SER A 28 -9.05 -43.04 -13.52
CA SER A 28 -10.09 -43.84 -12.88
C SER A 28 -11.25 -42.92 -12.49
N THR A 29 -12.46 -43.30 -12.88
CA THR A 29 -13.72 -42.63 -12.54
C THR A 29 -13.85 -42.33 -11.04
N PRO A 30 -14.20 -41.10 -10.62
CA PRO A 30 -14.49 -40.81 -9.22
C PRO A 30 -15.85 -41.42 -8.80
N PRO A 31 -16.01 -41.84 -7.53
CA PRO A 31 -17.27 -42.38 -7.03
C PRO A 31 -18.34 -41.27 -6.95
N ALA A 32 -19.61 -41.67 -7.15
CA ALA A 32 -20.77 -40.78 -7.19
C ALA A 32 -20.99 -40.04 -5.83
N PRO A 33 -21.50 -38.79 -5.86
CA PRO A 33 -21.82 -38.05 -4.64
C PRO A 33 -23.07 -38.64 -3.93
N PRO A 34 -23.19 -38.49 -2.59
CA PRO A 34 -24.33 -38.99 -1.84
C PRO A 34 -25.62 -38.18 -2.14
N PRO A 35 -26.80 -38.79 -1.94
CA PRO A 35 -28.08 -38.16 -2.27
C PRO A 35 -28.43 -36.97 -1.36
N ALA A 36 -29.10 -35.97 -1.94
CA ALA A 36 -29.52 -34.75 -1.26
C ALA A 36 -30.56 -35.01 -0.16
N ARG A 37 -30.43 -34.29 0.97
CA ARG A 37 -31.41 -34.28 2.07
C ARG A 37 -32.71 -33.55 1.67
N PRO A 38 -33.87 -33.98 2.18
CA PRO A 38 -35.17 -33.34 1.90
C PRO A 38 -35.32 -31.98 2.60
N PRO A 39 -36.17 -31.08 2.07
CA PRO A 39 -36.34 -29.73 2.60
C PRO A 39 -37.12 -29.71 3.92
N ALA A 40 -36.67 -28.87 4.85
CA ALA A 40 -37.37 -28.61 6.11
C ALA A 40 -38.47 -27.55 5.95
N ASN A 41 -39.62 -27.85 6.56
CA ASN A 41 -40.88 -27.12 6.53
C ASN A 41 -40.79 -25.73 7.23
N PRO A 42 -41.46 -24.66 6.75
CA PRO A 42 -41.33 -23.31 7.29
C PRO A 42 -42.40 -23.01 8.34
N ALA A 43 -42.01 -22.56 9.53
CA ALA A 43 -42.96 -21.98 10.48
C ALA A 43 -42.34 -20.90 11.38
N LYS A 44 -43.00 -19.72 11.34
CA LYS A 44 -43.02 -18.63 12.34
C LYS A 44 -41.92 -17.54 12.26
N LEU A 45 -42.04 -16.69 11.24
CA LEU A 45 -41.62 -15.28 11.30
C LEU A 45 -42.82 -14.42 11.73
N ARG A 46 -42.65 -13.69 12.83
CA ARG A 46 -43.65 -12.84 13.48
C ARG A 46 -43.65 -11.46 12.80
N LYS A 47 -44.80 -11.07 12.25
CA LYS A 47 -45.07 -9.84 11.49
C LYS A 47 -44.91 -8.57 12.34
N LYS A 48 -44.39 -7.49 11.73
CA LYS A 48 -44.76 -6.09 12.04
C LYS A 48 -45.23 -5.40 10.75
N PRO A 49 -46.22 -4.50 10.80
CA PRO A 49 -47.03 -4.14 9.64
C PRO A 49 -46.49 -2.92 8.87
N HIS A 50 -46.61 -2.98 7.54
CA HIS A 50 -46.65 -1.82 6.67
C HIS A 50 -48.09 -1.38 6.47
N GLY A 51 -48.34 -0.08 6.65
CA GLY A 51 -49.54 0.61 6.18
C GLY A 51 -49.12 1.66 5.14
N THR A 52 -49.54 1.44 3.90
CA THR A 52 -49.44 2.38 2.78
C THR A 52 -50.61 3.37 2.81
N SER A 53 -50.39 4.66 2.52
CA SER A 53 -51.24 5.37 1.54
C SER A 53 -50.67 6.75 1.17
N LYS A 54 -50.83 7.08 -0.11
CA LYS A 54 -50.44 8.32 -0.79
C LYS A 54 -51.39 9.46 -0.41
N ARG A 55 -50.87 10.69 -0.25
CA ARG A 55 -51.55 11.91 -0.74
C ARG A 55 -50.58 13.09 -0.91
N SER A 56 -50.65 13.67 -2.10
CA SER A 56 -50.12 14.99 -2.49
C SER A 56 -50.73 16.11 -1.63
N THR A 57 -49.92 17.10 -1.23
CA THR A 57 -50.21 18.55 -1.38
C THR A 57 -49.02 19.41 -0.92
N ALA A 58 -48.62 20.35 -1.80
CA ALA A 58 -48.02 21.68 -1.58
C ALA A 58 -46.86 21.88 -0.57
N LEU A 59 -45.73 22.39 -1.09
CA LEU A 59 -44.69 23.09 -0.34
C LEU A 59 -45.21 24.44 0.19
N PRO A 60 -44.98 24.80 1.47
CA PRO A 60 -45.00 26.19 1.93
C PRO A 60 -43.59 26.81 1.94
N PRO A 61 -43.49 28.14 1.93
CA PRO A 61 -42.26 28.86 1.63
C PRO A 61 -41.27 28.88 2.79
N ALA A 62 -40.02 29.20 2.44
CA ALA A 62 -38.95 29.56 3.35
C ALA A 62 -39.35 30.77 4.19
N ASP A 63 -39.49 30.57 5.49
CA ASP A 63 -39.11 31.49 6.58
C ASP A 63 -39.71 31.00 7.90
N ALA A 64 -38.91 30.26 8.65
CA ALA A 64 -39.06 30.10 10.09
C ALA A 64 -37.72 29.63 10.65
N ALA A 65 -37.00 30.52 11.32
CA ALA A 65 -35.86 30.15 12.14
C ALA A 65 -36.32 29.08 13.14
N ALA A 66 -35.79 27.86 13.01
CA ALA A 66 -36.00 26.82 14.00
C ALA A 66 -35.38 27.31 15.33
N PRO A 67 -36.09 27.22 16.47
CA PRO A 67 -35.48 27.53 17.75
C PRO A 67 -34.35 26.53 17.97
N ALA A 68 -33.17 27.02 18.33
CA ALA A 68 -32.08 26.19 18.80
C ALA A 68 -32.60 25.37 19.99
N VAL A 69 -32.85 24.07 19.76
CA VAL A 69 -33.09 23.12 20.84
C VAL A 69 -31.75 23.02 21.56
N GLN A 70 -31.60 23.80 22.63
CA GLN A 70 -30.61 23.51 23.66
C GLN A 70 -30.99 22.14 24.21
N GLU A 71 -30.34 21.08 23.74
CA GLU A 71 -30.39 19.79 24.42
C GLU A 71 -30.01 20.04 25.88
N GLU A 72 -30.97 19.91 26.79
CA GLU A 72 -30.71 19.88 28.23
C GLU A 72 -29.70 18.76 28.48
N ARG A 73 -28.43 19.14 28.67
CA ARG A 73 -27.36 18.20 28.99
C ARG A 73 -27.75 17.50 30.30
N LYS A 74 -28.02 16.20 30.22
CA LYS A 74 -28.26 15.37 31.41
C LYS A 74 -27.17 15.65 32.46
N PRO A 75 -27.53 15.87 33.73
CA PRO A 75 -26.55 16.18 34.76
C PRO A 75 -25.56 15.02 34.91
N ILE A 76 -24.27 15.33 34.84
CA ILE A 76 -23.19 14.35 34.98
C ILE A 76 -23.09 13.98 36.46
N ARG A 77 -23.51 12.76 36.82
CA ARG A 77 -23.51 12.27 38.20
C ARG A 77 -22.60 11.06 38.40
N THR A 78 -22.25 10.36 37.31
CA THR A 78 -21.41 9.17 37.36
C THR A 78 -20.28 9.22 36.31
N PRO A 79 -19.19 8.46 36.49
CA PRO A 79 -18.15 8.33 35.47
C PRO A 79 -18.67 7.81 34.12
N ALA A 80 -19.75 7.01 34.15
CA ALA A 80 -20.40 6.50 32.94
C ALA A 80 -21.13 7.61 32.18
N ASP A 81 -21.81 8.53 32.89
CA ASP A 81 -22.47 9.70 32.29
C ASP A 81 -21.43 10.62 31.65
N LEU A 82 -20.31 10.87 32.35
CA LEU A 82 -19.19 11.66 31.82
C LEU A 82 -18.59 11.00 30.56
N ALA A 83 -18.35 9.69 30.60
CA ALA A 83 -17.82 8.95 29.45
C ALA A 83 -18.77 8.93 28.24
N ALA A 84 -20.08 8.90 28.47
CA ALA A 84 -21.09 8.97 27.41
C ALA A 84 -21.15 10.37 26.81
N ALA A 85 -21.15 11.41 27.65
CA ALA A 85 -21.14 12.81 27.21
C ALA A 85 -19.88 13.15 26.39
N ILE A 86 -18.69 12.71 26.86
CA ILE A 86 -17.44 12.88 26.13
C ILE A 86 -17.50 12.16 24.78
N ARG A 87 -17.98 10.91 24.72
CA ARG A 87 -18.10 10.16 23.46
C ARG A 87 -19.05 10.83 22.47
N ALA A 88 -20.19 11.36 22.94
CA ALA A 88 -21.14 12.05 22.08
C ALA A 88 -20.57 13.36 21.51
N ALA A 89 -19.79 14.10 22.31
CA ALA A 89 -19.19 15.36 21.88
C ALA A 89 -17.91 15.18 21.05
N ALA A 90 -17.08 14.16 21.34
CA ALA A 90 -15.72 14.06 20.83
C ALA A 90 -15.59 13.97 19.29
N ASP A 91 -16.63 13.50 18.60
CA ASP A 91 -16.63 13.42 17.13
C ASP A 91 -17.13 14.72 16.46
N ALA A 92 -17.93 15.52 17.15
CA ALA A 92 -18.50 16.77 16.63
C ALA A 92 -17.66 18.01 17.01
N ASP A 93 -17.26 18.10 18.29
CA ASP A 93 -16.43 19.17 18.82
C ASP A 93 -15.54 18.64 19.96
N VAL A 94 -14.28 18.41 19.62
CA VAL A 94 -13.28 17.90 20.56
C VAL A 94 -12.95 18.90 21.68
N ASP A 95 -13.06 20.21 21.42
CA ASP A 95 -12.78 21.24 22.43
C ASP A 95 -13.91 21.28 23.45
N ALA A 96 -15.16 21.16 23.00
CA ALA A 96 -16.31 21.01 23.89
C ALA A 96 -16.21 19.73 24.73
N ALA A 97 -15.73 18.62 24.14
CA ALA A 97 -15.51 17.37 24.86
C ALA A 97 -14.37 17.48 25.90
N ALA A 98 -13.30 18.22 25.58
CA ALA A 98 -12.22 18.52 26.52
C ALA A 98 -12.67 19.45 27.65
N ALA A 99 -13.51 20.44 27.35
CA ALA A 99 -14.11 21.33 28.34
C ALA A 99 -14.99 20.55 29.33
N LEU A 100 -15.78 19.58 28.85
CA LEU A 100 -16.57 18.67 29.70
C LEU A 100 -15.70 17.87 30.67
N ALA A 101 -14.52 17.42 30.23
CA ALA A 101 -13.58 16.71 31.09
C ALA A 101 -12.96 17.62 32.16
N LEU A 102 -12.66 18.88 31.82
CA LEU A 102 -12.12 19.88 32.76
C LEU A 102 -13.16 20.39 33.76
N SER A 103 -14.43 20.47 33.36
CA SER A 103 -15.54 20.91 34.23
C SER A 103 -16.19 19.76 35.01
N ALA A 104 -15.59 18.57 34.99
CA ALA A 104 -16.15 17.41 35.69
C ALA A 104 -16.15 17.66 37.21
N PRO A 105 -17.20 17.23 37.94
CA PRO A 105 -17.23 17.29 39.40
C PRO A 105 -16.02 16.55 40.01
N PRO A 106 -15.40 17.07 41.08
CA PRO A 106 -14.17 16.48 41.67
C PRO A 106 -14.37 15.06 42.21
N ASP A 107 -15.61 14.68 42.53
CA ASP A 107 -16.05 13.37 42.98
C ASP A 107 -16.26 12.36 41.84
N VAL A 108 -16.26 12.81 40.58
CA VAL A 108 -16.46 11.97 39.39
C VAL A 108 -15.13 11.82 38.63
N PRO A 109 -14.38 10.71 38.83
CA PRO A 109 -13.11 10.50 38.15
C PRO A 109 -13.28 10.33 36.64
N LEU A 110 -12.39 10.94 35.86
CA LEU A 110 -12.35 10.78 34.41
C LEU A 110 -11.87 9.37 34.03
N PRO A 111 -12.66 8.57 33.31
CA PRO A 111 -12.24 7.23 32.92
C PRO A 111 -11.04 7.25 31.96
N THR A 112 -10.09 6.33 32.14
CA THR A 112 -8.87 6.22 31.32
C THR A 112 -9.16 6.12 29.82
N HIS A 113 -10.21 5.39 29.43
CA HIS A 113 -10.59 5.23 28.03
C HIS A 113 -11.17 6.52 27.43
N SER A 114 -11.86 7.34 28.24
CA SER A 114 -12.36 8.66 27.83
C SER A 114 -11.21 9.65 27.66
N LEU A 115 -10.24 9.63 28.57
CA LEU A 115 -9.01 10.41 28.43
C LEU A 115 -8.24 10.00 27.17
N ALA A 116 -8.03 8.69 26.96
CA ALA A 116 -7.36 8.17 25.77
C ALA A 116 -8.04 8.62 24.47
N LEU A 117 -9.38 8.59 24.43
CA LEU A 117 -10.16 9.08 23.29
C LEU A 117 -9.92 10.57 23.03
N LEU A 118 -9.99 11.40 24.08
CA LEU A 118 -9.77 12.85 23.98
C LEU A 118 -8.37 13.17 23.48
N LEU A 119 -7.34 12.55 24.06
CA LEU A 119 -5.94 12.75 23.66
C LEU A 119 -5.72 12.35 22.20
N ARG A 120 -6.24 11.19 21.79
CA ARG A 120 -6.19 10.74 20.39
C ARG A 120 -6.88 11.74 19.47
N ARG A 121 -8.08 12.19 19.81
CA ARG A 121 -8.84 13.14 18.98
C ARG A 121 -8.11 14.47 18.87
N LEU A 122 -7.72 15.08 19.99
CA LEU A 122 -6.97 16.34 20.03
C LEU A 122 -5.66 16.28 19.23
N ALA A 123 -4.91 15.18 19.35
CA ALA A 123 -3.69 15.00 18.58
C ALA A 123 -3.94 14.89 17.07
N THR A 124 -5.05 14.29 16.66
CA THR A 124 -5.40 14.13 15.23
C THR A 124 -6.10 15.35 14.61
N THR A 125 -6.87 16.11 15.38
CA THR A 125 -7.68 17.23 14.86
C THR A 125 -7.05 18.60 15.11
N ARG A 126 -6.23 18.73 16.15
CA ARG A 126 -5.58 19.99 16.54
C ARG A 126 -4.06 19.86 16.53
N SER A 127 -3.49 19.32 17.60
CA SER A 127 -2.04 19.07 17.71
C SER A 127 -1.73 18.25 18.96
N VAL A 128 -0.53 17.67 18.98
CA VAL A 128 0.01 17.04 20.20
C VAL A 128 0.15 18.03 21.36
N PHE A 129 0.34 19.32 21.07
CA PHE A 129 0.42 20.38 22.09
C PHE A 129 -0.94 20.67 22.74
N ALA A 130 -2.04 20.57 21.98
CA ALA A 130 -3.38 20.68 22.54
C ALA A 130 -3.67 19.50 23.49
N ALA A 131 -3.26 18.28 23.10
CA ALA A 131 -3.34 17.11 23.97
C ALA A 131 -2.49 17.29 25.24
N ARG A 132 -1.27 17.84 25.11
CA ARG A 132 -0.41 18.22 26.24
C ARG A 132 -1.09 19.24 27.17
N GLY A 133 -1.66 20.30 26.62
CA GLY A 133 -2.35 21.32 27.43
C GLY A 133 -3.56 20.79 28.19
N LEU A 134 -4.25 19.76 27.66
CA LEU A 134 -5.29 19.05 28.41
C LEU A 134 -4.68 18.18 29.53
N LEU A 135 -3.60 17.46 29.24
CA LEU A 135 -2.87 16.67 30.23
C LEU A 135 -2.37 17.52 31.39
N ASP A 136 -1.69 18.63 31.10
CA ASP A 136 -1.12 19.53 32.12
C ASP A 136 -2.19 20.08 33.08
N LYS A 137 -3.44 20.25 32.61
CA LYS A 137 -4.57 20.72 33.43
C LYS A 137 -5.20 19.61 34.28
N LEU A 138 -5.28 18.38 33.77
CA LEU A 138 -5.92 17.25 34.46
C LEU A 138 -4.94 16.47 35.36
N HIS A 139 -3.69 16.38 34.92
CA HIS A 139 -2.62 15.57 35.49
C HIS A 139 -1.31 16.39 35.39
N PRO A 140 -1.12 17.42 36.23
CA PRO A 140 0.04 18.30 36.14
C PRO A 140 1.35 17.52 36.16
N ALA A 141 2.26 17.88 35.25
CA ALA A 141 3.60 17.32 35.20
C ALA A 141 4.33 17.62 36.53
N GLY A 142 4.95 16.60 37.11
CA GLY A 142 5.75 16.76 38.33
C GLY A 142 7.20 17.13 37.99
N GLU A 143 7.87 17.83 38.90
CA GLU A 143 9.32 18.03 38.86
C GLU A 143 10.04 16.68 38.99
N ASP A 144 11.18 16.52 38.31
CA ASP A 144 11.97 15.27 38.24
C ASP A 144 12.75 14.98 39.56
N ASP A 145 12.20 15.44 40.70
CA ASP A 145 12.85 15.46 42.02
C ASP A 145 12.65 14.15 42.82
N GLY A 146 12.17 13.09 42.17
CA GLY A 146 11.99 11.76 42.79
C GLY A 146 10.81 11.66 43.78
N ALA A 147 10.04 12.73 43.99
CA ALA A 147 8.83 12.70 44.81
C ALA A 147 7.66 11.96 44.10
N PRO A 148 6.86 11.16 44.82
CA PRO A 148 5.70 10.48 44.24
C PRO A 148 4.67 11.50 43.73
N ARG A 149 4.30 11.37 42.46
CA ARG A 149 3.39 12.30 41.78
C ARG A 149 1.98 12.21 42.37
N PRO A 150 1.34 13.35 42.72
CA PRO A 150 0.04 13.34 43.39
C PRO A 150 -1.11 12.84 42.51
N ASN A 151 -1.02 12.99 41.17
CA ASN A 151 -2.04 12.48 40.23
C ASN A 151 -1.41 12.08 38.87
N PRO A 152 -0.76 10.92 38.76
CA PRO A 152 -0.10 10.51 37.53
C PRO A 152 -1.10 10.23 36.40
N ALA A 153 -0.80 10.73 35.20
CA ALA A 153 -1.59 10.44 34.02
C ALA A 153 -1.59 8.92 33.73
N PRO A 154 -2.74 8.31 33.40
CA PRO A 154 -2.81 6.89 33.09
C PRO A 154 -1.91 6.50 31.92
N ARG A 155 -0.96 5.58 32.16
CA ARG A 155 -0.01 5.10 31.13
C ARG A 155 -0.70 4.64 29.85
N GLY A 156 -1.83 3.94 29.96
CA GLY A 156 -2.59 3.46 28.80
C GLY A 156 -3.13 4.60 27.91
N ALA A 157 -3.52 5.74 28.50
CA ALA A 157 -3.99 6.89 27.74
C ALA A 157 -2.83 7.60 27.01
N LEU A 158 -1.66 7.69 27.66
CA LEU A 158 -0.44 8.23 27.08
C LEU A 158 0.10 7.38 25.92
N LEU A 159 0.07 6.05 26.07
CA LEU A 159 0.44 5.14 24.96
C LEU A 159 -0.55 5.21 23.79
N ALA A 160 -1.85 5.37 24.07
CA ALA A 160 -2.86 5.57 23.02
C ALA A 160 -2.68 6.90 22.27
N LEU A 161 -2.24 7.96 22.97
CA LEU A 161 -1.82 9.21 22.34
C LEU A 161 -0.62 8.98 21.41
N ALA A 162 0.40 8.28 21.89
CA ALA A 162 1.60 7.98 21.11
C ALA A 162 1.28 7.15 19.84
N ASP A 163 0.46 6.11 19.97
CA ASP A 163 0.00 5.29 18.86
C ASP A 163 -0.79 6.11 17.82
N ALA A 164 -1.69 6.98 18.28
CA ALA A 164 -2.47 7.85 17.41
C ALA A 164 -1.58 8.82 16.61
N VAL A 165 -0.59 9.42 17.28
CA VAL A 165 0.38 10.32 16.64
C VAL A 165 1.26 9.56 15.64
N CYS A 166 1.72 8.34 15.96
CA CYS A 166 2.53 7.54 15.03
C CYS A 166 1.77 7.17 13.75
N HIS A 167 0.46 6.93 13.84
CA HIS A 167 -0.34 6.50 12.69
C HIS A 167 -0.95 7.64 11.88
N ARG A 168 -1.19 8.81 12.48
CA ARG A 168 -1.97 9.90 11.87
C ARG A 168 -1.36 11.30 12.05
N GLY A 169 -0.33 11.44 12.87
CA GLY A 169 0.33 12.73 13.11
C GLY A 169 1.26 13.13 11.97
N GLY A 170 1.47 14.44 11.82
CA GLY A 170 2.52 14.97 10.97
C GLY A 170 3.90 14.91 11.63
N PRO A 171 4.97 15.29 10.93
CA PRO A 171 6.34 15.25 11.45
C PRO A 171 6.54 16.04 12.76
N ARG A 172 5.80 17.14 12.93
CA ARG A 172 5.87 17.99 14.13
C ARG A 172 5.25 17.29 15.33
N GLU A 173 4.10 16.66 15.14
CA GLU A 173 3.38 15.93 16.18
C GLU A 173 4.19 14.71 16.63
N ILE A 174 4.73 13.95 15.66
CA ILE A 174 5.59 12.78 15.94
C ILE A 174 6.82 13.20 16.76
N SER A 175 7.46 14.33 16.42
CA SER A 175 8.61 14.84 17.18
C SER A 175 8.24 15.31 18.59
N GLY A 176 7.01 15.81 18.78
CA GLY A 176 6.55 16.40 20.04
C GLY A 176 6.05 15.38 21.07
N VAL A 177 5.85 14.11 20.71
CA VAL A 177 5.22 13.14 21.62
C VAL A 177 6.15 12.60 22.69
N LEU A 178 7.45 12.42 22.40
CA LEU A 178 8.43 11.92 23.38
C LEU A 178 8.59 12.86 24.59
N PRO A 179 8.72 14.19 24.42
CA PRO A 179 8.70 15.13 25.55
C PRO A 179 7.43 15.00 26.40
N VAL A 180 6.25 14.91 25.78
CA VAL A 180 4.98 14.80 26.50
C VAL A 180 4.93 13.54 27.38
N LEU A 181 5.42 12.41 26.86
CA LEU A 181 5.50 11.16 27.63
C LEU A 181 6.48 11.28 28.80
N ARG A 182 7.64 11.90 28.57
CA ARG A 182 8.68 12.12 29.59
C ARG A 182 8.19 13.01 30.72
N ASP A 183 7.56 14.14 30.39
CA ASP A 183 6.98 15.07 31.37
C ASP A 183 5.94 14.35 32.27
N HIS A 184 5.25 13.36 31.71
CA HIS A 184 4.28 12.51 32.42
C HIS A 184 4.87 11.19 32.96
N GLY A 185 6.20 11.05 32.99
CA GLY A 185 6.90 9.96 33.68
C GLY A 185 6.86 8.62 32.95
N VAL A 186 6.46 8.61 31.67
CA VAL A 186 6.45 7.42 30.83
C VAL A 186 7.76 7.36 30.05
N ARG A 187 8.61 6.39 30.41
CA ARG A 187 9.80 6.05 29.62
C ARG A 187 9.40 5.29 28.36
N ALA A 188 9.92 5.76 27.22
CA ALA A 188 9.74 5.09 25.94
C ALA A 188 10.60 3.81 25.90
N ASP A 189 10.02 2.75 25.32
CA ASP A 189 10.73 1.50 25.04
C ASP A 189 11.14 1.41 23.56
N ALA A 190 11.88 0.36 23.21
CA ALA A 190 12.32 0.13 21.83
C ALA A 190 11.14 0.03 20.85
N HIS A 191 10.00 -0.53 21.28
CA HIS A 191 8.81 -0.65 20.45
C HIS A 191 8.26 0.72 20.05
N LEU A 192 8.12 1.64 21.01
CA LEU A 192 7.66 2.99 20.75
C LEU A 192 8.66 3.77 19.88
N TYR A 193 9.97 3.66 20.15
CA TYR A 193 10.99 4.27 19.31
C TYR A 193 10.92 3.78 17.86
N ASN A 194 10.76 2.47 17.66
CA ASN A 194 10.59 1.86 16.35
C ASN A 194 9.31 2.36 15.65
N ALA A 195 8.21 2.55 16.37
CA ALA A 195 6.98 3.12 15.83
C ALA A 195 7.15 4.57 15.37
N LEU A 196 7.84 5.40 16.15
CA LEU A 196 8.16 6.79 15.80
C LEU A 196 9.08 6.87 14.57
N MET A 197 10.09 6.01 14.50
CA MET A 197 10.95 5.92 13.32
C MET A 197 10.15 5.53 12.08
N LYS A 198 9.27 4.52 12.16
CA LYS A 198 8.39 4.14 11.05
C LYS A 198 7.47 5.29 10.61
N ALA A 199 6.93 6.05 11.56
CA ALA A 199 6.10 7.22 11.27
C ALA A 199 6.88 8.31 10.51
N HIS A 200 8.12 8.61 10.92
CA HIS A 200 8.98 9.55 10.20
C HIS A 200 9.42 9.04 8.82
N VAL A 201 9.62 7.72 8.65
CA VAL A 201 9.87 7.12 7.34
C VAL A 201 8.65 7.26 6.42
N ALA A 202 7.43 7.10 6.95
CA ALA A 202 6.21 7.30 6.18
C ALA A 202 6.02 8.77 5.77
N ALA A 203 6.50 9.70 6.60
CA ALA A 203 6.49 11.14 6.33
C ALA A 203 7.69 11.64 5.49
N ASP A 204 8.56 10.74 5.02
CA ASP A 204 9.73 11.05 4.19
C ASP A 204 10.73 12.04 4.84
N ASP A 205 10.88 12.00 6.17
CA ASP A 205 11.86 12.81 6.93
C ASP A 205 13.02 11.94 7.46
N PRO A 206 14.05 11.63 6.64
CA PRO A 206 15.20 10.83 7.08
C PRO A 206 16.03 11.54 8.17
N GLY A 207 15.96 12.87 8.24
CA GLY A 207 16.64 13.66 9.27
C GLY A 207 16.06 13.39 10.65
N ALA A 208 14.73 13.33 10.74
CA ALA A 208 14.04 12.95 11.98
C ALA A 208 14.32 11.51 12.39
N VAL A 209 14.34 10.56 11.45
CA VAL A 209 14.68 9.15 11.76
C VAL A 209 16.04 9.06 12.47
N LEU A 210 17.05 9.79 11.98
CA LEU A 210 18.37 9.87 12.61
C LEU A 210 18.39 10.59 13.96
N ARG A 211 17.49 11.56 14.19
CA ARG A 211 17.35 12.22 15.50
C ARG A 211 16.71 11.27 16.51
N VAL A 212 15.65 10.57 16.12
CA VAL A 212 14.96 9.60 16.99
C VAL A 212 15.90 8.45 17.37
N PHE A 213 16.68 7.93 16.43
CA PHE A 213 17.70 6.90 16.74
C PHE A 213 18.77 7.39 17.75
N ARG A 214 19.26 8.63 17.59
CA ARG A 214 20.20 9.23 18.55
C ARG A 214 19.56 9.45 19.92
N GLN A 215 18.30 9.87 19.95
CA GLN A 215 17.55 10.03 21.19
C GLN A 215 17.34 8.70 21.91
N MET A 216 16.99 7.63 21.18
CA MET A 216 16.85 6.27 21.71
C MET A 216 18.12 5.82 22.44
N ARG A 217 19.30 5.99 21.84
CA ARG A 217 20.58 5.69 22.49
C ARG A 217 20.87 6.59 23.69
N SER A 218 20.59 7.89 23.58
CA SER A 218 20.79 8.84 24.69
C SER A 218 19.88 8.55 25.88
N ASP A 219 18.70 7.98 25.64
CA ASP A 219 17.75 7.57 26.67
C ASP A 219 18.11 6.19 27.27
N GLY A 220 19.20 5.57 26.82
CA GLY A 220 19.67 4.26 27.29
C GLY A 220 18.83 3.09 26.80
N VAL A 221 18.12 3.26 25.68
CA VAL A 221 17.34 2.19 25.05
C VAL A 221 18.18 1.56 23.93
N ASP A 222 18.47 0.27 24.06
CA ASP A 222 19.30 -0.45 23.09
C ASP A 222 18.56 -0.66 21.76
N PRO A 223 19.16 -0.28 20.61
CA PRO A 223 18.64 -0.61 19.29
C PRO A 223 18.44 -2.12 19.10
N ASP A 224 17.37 -2.50 18.41
CA ASP A 224 17.14 -3.89 18.02
C ASP A 224 17.20 -4.07 16.49
N LEU A 225 17.01 -5.31 16.02
CA LEU A 225 16.97 -5.61 14.59
C LEU A 225 15.90 -4.79 13.85
N VAL A 226 14.76 -4.53 14.49
CA VAL A 226 13.67 -3.74 13.90
C VAL A 226 14.07 -2.27 13.77
N THR A 227 14.82 -1.74 14.75
CA THR A 227 15.40 -0.39 14.70
C THR A 227 16.31 -0.23 13.49
N TYR A 228 17.27 -1.15 13.31
CA TYR A 228 18.21 -1.11 12.18
C TYR A 228 17.52 -1.30 10.83
N ASN A 229 16.61 -2.26 10.72
CA ASN A 229 15.84 -2.48 9.50
C ASN A 229 15.03 -1.24 9.12
N THR A 230 14.37 -0.60 10.10
CA THR A 230 13.59 0.63 9.86
C THR A 230 14.49 1.78 9.43
N LEU A 231 15.65 1.95 10.09
CA LEU A 231 16.62 2.99 9.80
C LEU A 231 17.20 2.86 8.39
N ILE A 232 17.69 1.66 8.05
CA ILE A 232 18.29 1.35 6.74
C ILE A 232 17.25 1.52 5.64
N PHE A 233 16.03 1.01 5.84
CA PHE A 233 14.93 1.18 4.89
C PHE A 233 14.59 2.66 4.64
N GLY A 234 14.43 3.44 5.71
CA GLY A 234 14.14 4.88 5.62
C GLY A 234 15.22 5.66 4.89
N LEU A 235 16.49 5.44 5.25
CA LEU A 235 17.63 6.12 4.63
C LEU A 235 17.82 5.70 3.17
N ALA A 236 17.70 4.41 2.86
CA ALA A 236 17.81 3.89 1.50
C ALA A 236 16.70 4.46 0.59
N ARG A 237 15.46 4.54 1.09
CA ARG A 237 14.33 5.13 0.37
C ARG A 237 14.53 6.61 0.08
N ALA A 238 15.12 7.36 1.01
CA ALA A 238 15.46 8.77 0.82
C ALA A 238 16.72 9.00 -0.05
N GLY A 239 17.32 7.94 -0.61
CA GLY A 239 18.56 8.03 -1.38
C GLY A 239 19.82 8.30 -0.53
N MET A 240 19.76 8.18 0.79
CA MET A 240 20.95 8.31 1.65
C MET A 240 21.72 6.99 1.74
N VAL A 241 21.99 6.35 0.60
CA VAL A 241 22.51 4.98 0.51
C VAL A 241 23.84 4.79 1.25
N ALA A 242 24.76 5.77 1.17
CA ALA A 242 26.03 5.69 1.89
C ALA A 242 25.84 5.62 3.42
N LYS A 243 24.87 6.38 3.97
CA LYS A 243 24.52 6.30 5.40
C LYS A 243 23.83 4.98 5.72
N ALA A 244 22.91 4.53 4.86
CA ALA A 244 22.25 3.24 5.03
C ALA A 244 23.26 2.07 5.05
N ARG A 245 24.30 2.12 4.19
CA ARG A 245 25.42 1.17 4.21
C ARG A 245 26.23 1.23 5.51
N ALA A 246 26.55 2.43 5.99
CA ALA A 246 27.25 2.58 7.27
C ALA A 246 26.45 1.96 8.44
N PHE A 247 25.11 2.05 8.42
CA PHE A 247 24.27 1.39 9.43
C PHE A 247 24.16 -0.13 9.24
N LEU A 248 24.26 -0.65 8.01
CA LEU A 248 24.39 -2.08 7.76
C LEU A 248 25.68 -2.65 8.38
N ASP A 249 26.78 -1.92 8.26
CA ASP A 249 28.06 -2.32 8.85
C ASP A 249 28.04 -2.18 10.38
N ALA A 250 27.43 -1.10 10.91
CA ALA A 250 27.27 -0.87 12.34
C ALA A 250 26.40 -1.92 13.03
N MET A 251 25.26 -2.31 12.42
CA MET A 251 24.40 -3.34 13.02
C MET A 251 25.13 -4.67 13.17
N ALA A 252 25.96 -5.05 12.18
CA ALA A 252 26.76 -6.27 12.23
C ALA A 252 27.84 -6.19 13.31
N ALA A 253 28.49 -5.03 13.47
CA ALA A 253 29.48 -4.79 14.52
C ALA A 253 28.86 -4.85 15.94
N GLU A 254 27.59 -4.49 16.06
CA GLU A 254 26.82 -4.56 17.32
C GLU A 254 26.14 -5.93 17.54
N GLY A 255 26.46 -6.93 16.71
CA GLY A 255 25.97 -8.29 16.87
C GLY A 255 24.59 -8.56 16.28
N HIS A 256 24.00 -7.60 15.58
CA HIS A 256 22.76 -7.80 14.83
C HIS A 256 23.07 -8.27 13.40
N LEU A 257 22.71 -9.52 13.09
CA LEU A 257 22.90 -10.08 11.76
C LEU A 257 21.92 -9.44 10.77
N PRO A 258 22.40 -8.84 9.66
CA PRO A 258 21.53 -8.36 8.60
C PRO A 258 20.70 -9.49 7.99
N ASP A 259 19.43 -9.21 7.75
CA ASP A 259 18.48 -10.17 7.18
C ASP A 259 18.08 -9.79 5.74
N VAL A 260 17.19 -10.59 5.16
CA VAL A 260 16.68 -10.38 3.80
C VAL A 260 16.02 -9.00 3.64
N ILE A 261 15.35 -8.50 4.69
CA ILE A 261 14.69 -7.19 4.67
C ILE A 261 15.75 -6.10 4.63
N THR A 262 16.83 -6.22 5.42
CA THR A 262 17.92 -5.25 5.46
C THR A 262 18.57 -5.10 4.08
N TYR A 263 19.01 -6.20 3.50
CA TYR A 263 19.69 -6.22 2.20
C TYR A 263 18.79 -5.74 1.07
N THR A 264 17.56 -6.26 0.99
CA THR A 264 16.61 -5.88 -0.07
C THR A 264 16.26 -4.39 -0.01
N SER A 265 16.16 -3.82 1.20
CA SER A 265 15.91 -2.38 1.38
C SER A 265 17.05 -1.53 0.83
N LEU A 266 18.29 -1.89 1.14
CA LEU A 266 19.47 -1.17 0.64
C LEU A 266 19.62 -1.31 -0.88
N MET A 267 19.42 -2.50 -1.44
CA MET A 267 19.40 -2.74 -2.90
C MET A 267 18.35 -1.87 -3.59
N ASN A 268 17.15 -1.76 -3.03
CA ASN A 268 16.11 -0.88 -3.60
C ASN A 268 16.58 0.58 -3.63
N GLY A 269 17.16 1.09 -2.53
CA GLY A 269 17.70 2.45 -2.49
C GLY A 269 18.81 2.68 -3.52
N MET A 270 19.76 1.74 -3.65
CA MET A 270 20.81 1.78 -4.68
C MET A 270 20.23 1.85 -6.09
N CYS A 271 19.23 1.01 -6.37
CA CYS A 271 18.51 1.02 -7.64
C CYS A 271 17.81 2.35 -7.92
N VAL A 272 17.19 2.98 -6.90
CA VAL A 272 16.55 4.29 -7.03
C VAL A 272 17.57 5.40 -7.33
N GLN A 273 18.78 5.32 -6.77
CA GLN A 273 19.87 6.27 -7.05
C GLN A 273 20.58 6.05 -8.39
N GLY A 274 20.28 4.96 -9.10
CA GLY A 274 20.91 4.64 -10.37
C GLY A 274 22.02 3.60 -10.29
N ASP A 275 22.39 3.14 -9.09
CA ASP A 275 23.45 2.14 -8.88
C ASP A 275 22.91 0.71 -8.83
N ALA A 276 22.22 0.28 -9.89
CA ALA A 276 21.69 -1.08 -9.97
C ALA A 276 22.80 -2.16 -10.09
N LEU A 277 24.00 -1.79 -10.56
CA LEU A 277 25.13 -2.74 -10.63
C LEU A 277 25.75 -2.95 -9.24
N GLY A 278 25.87 -1.90 -8.43
CA GLY A 278 26.21 -2.04 -7.02
C GLY A 278 25.18 -2.87 -6.26
N ALA A 279 23.88 -2.73 -6.57
CA ALA A 279 22.84 -3.56 -5.98
C ALA A 279 23.01 -5.07 -6.29
N LEU A 280 23.51 -5.43 -7.48
CA LEU A 280 23.86 -6.82 -7.80
C LEU A 280 25.08 -7.31 -7.01
N LYS A 281 26.11 -6.48 -6.83
CA LYS A 281 27.25 -6.84 -5.96
C LYS A 281 26.81 -7.05 -4.50
N LEU A 282 25.83 -6.27 -4.05
CA LEU A 282 25.24 -6.45 -2.72
C LEU A 282 24.47 -7.78 -2.61
N LEU A 283 23.94 -8.32 -3.72
CA LEU A 283 23.31 -9.64 -3.74
C LEU A 283 24.34 -10.74 -3.53
N GLU A 284 25.47 -10.64 -4.23
CA GLU A 284 26.60 -11.57 -4.04
C GLU A 284 27.13 -11.52 -2.60
N GLU A 285 27.21 -10.33 -2.00
CA GLU A 285 27.59 -10.16 -0.59
C GLU A 285 26.58 -10.82 0.37
N MET A 286 25.28 -10.63 0.11
CA MET A 286 24.19 -11.22 0.88
C MET A 286 24.28 -12.76 0.87
N GLU A 287 24.49 -13.35 -0.31
CA GLU A 287 24.67 -14.79 -0.49
C GLU A 287 25.94 -15.32 0.18
N ALA A 288 27.06 -14.61 0.03
CA ALA A 288 28.35 -14.98 0.64
C ALA A 288 28.29 -14.96 2.18
N LYS A 289 27.46 -14.11 2.76
CA LYS A 289 27.19 -14.05 4.20
C LYS A 289 26.13 -15.07 4.66
N GLY A 290 25.67 -15.95 3.78
CA GLY A 290 24.70 -17.01 4.09
C GLY A 290 23.25 -16.51 4.21
N CYS A 291 22.97 -15.25 3.85
CA CYS A 291 21.62 -14.72 3.83
C CYS A 291 20.98 -15.06 2.47
N GLN A 292 19.99 -15.94 2.45
CA GLN A 292 19.41 -16.43 1.19
C GLN A 292 18.44 -15.40 0.58
N PRO A 293 18.67 -14.94 -0.67
CA PRO A 293 17.74 -14.06 -1.36
C PRO A 293 16.38 -14.73 -1.57
N ASN A 294 15.30 -13.95 -1.46
CA ASN A 294 13.95 -14.44 -1.70
C ASN A 294 13.35 -13.82 -2.97
N GLU A 295 12.11 -14.21 -3.29
CA GLU A 295 11.38 -13.69 -4.46
C GLU A 295 11.35 -12.15 -4.48
N ARG A 296 11.13 -11.51 -3.33
CA ARG A 296 11.08 -10.05 -3.21
C ARG A 296 12.43 -9.39 -3.54
N THR A 297 13.54 -10.00 -3.13
CA THR A 297 14.89 -9.51 -3.45
C THR A 297 15.11 -9.47 -4.96
N TYR A 298 14.84 -10.58 -5.64
CA TYR A 298 15.01 -10.67 -7.10
C TYR A 298 14.03 -9.77 -7.87
N ASN A 299 12.77 -9.67 -7.45
CA ASN A 299 11.80 -8.74 -8.03
C ASN A 299 12.26 -7.28 -7.92
N THR A 300 12.81 -6.89 -6.77
CA THR A 300 13.37 -5.56 -6.53
C THR A 300 14.53 -5.26 -7.49
N LEU A 301 15.47 -6.19 -7.62
CA LEU A 301 16.62 -6.05 -8.53
C LEU A 301 16.19 -5.99 -9.99
N LEU A 302 15.26 -6.85 -10.41
CA LEU A 302 14.73 -6.86 -11.78
C LEU A 302 14.14 -5.50 -12.14
N MET A 303 13.26 -4.96 -11.28
CA MET A 303 12.68 -3.63 -11.46
C MET A 303 13.75 -2.53 -11.52
N GLY A 304 14.71 -2.57 -10.61
CA GLY A 304 15.82 -1.62 -10.54
C GLY A 304 16.69 -1.62 -11.79
N LEU A 305 17.06 -2.80 -12.29
CA LEU A 305 17.84 -2.97 -13.51
C LEU A 305 17.09 -2.45 -14.74
N CYS A 306 15.78 -2.73 -14.83
CA CYS A 306 14.92 -2.23 -15.90
C CYS A 306 14.86 -0.70 -15.90
N LYS A 307 14.64 -0.07 -14.75
CA LYS A 307 14.61 1.40 -14.61
C LYS A 307 15.95 2.03 -14.97
N ASN A 308 17.06 1.38 -14.65
CA ASN A 308 18.42 1.85 -14.93
C ASN A 308 18.96 1.43 -16.30
N LYS A 309 18.09 0.95 -17.20
CA LYS A 309 18.43 0.56 -18.58
C LYS A 309 19.54 -0.50 -18.65
N LYS A 310 19.65 -1.36 -17.63
CA LYS A 310 20.58 -2.49 -17.58
C LYS A 310 19.87 -3.78 -18.00
N LEU A 311 19.32 -3.78 -19.21
CA LEU A 311 18.45 -4.86 -19.70
C LEU A 311 19.17 -6.21 -19.76
N ASP A 312 20.45 -6.24 -20.17
CA ASP A 312 21.24 -7.48 -20.25
C ASP A 312 21.28 -8.20 -18.90
N LYS A 313 21.51 -7.44 -17.82
CA LYS A 313 21.50 -7.95 -16.44
C LYS A 313 20.10 -8.29 -15.95
N ALA A 314 19.09 -7.53 -16.35
CA ALA A 314 17.69 -7.86 -16.05
C ALA A 314 17.29 -9.22 -16.64
N VAL A 315 17.76 -9.53 -17.85
CA VAL A 315 17.53 -10.83 -18.50
C VAL A 315 18.21 -11.96 -17.74
N GLU A 316 19.47 -11.78 -17.31
CA GLU A 316 20.19 -12.76 -16.48
C GLU A 316 19.43 -13.08 -15.18
N VAL A 317 18.98 -12.03 -14.48
CA VAL A 317 18.18 -12.16 -13.24
C VAL A 317 16.84 -12.86 -13.50
N TYR A 318 16.14 -12.50 -14.58
CA TYR A 318 14.89 -13.16 -14.93
C TYR A 318 15.09 -14.66 -15.19
N LYS A 319 16.14 -15.03 -15.91
CA LYS A 319 16.48 -16.43 -16.20
C LYS A 319 16.79 -17.22 -14.93
N SER A 320 17.54 -16.65 -13.98
CA SER A 320 17.83 -17.34 -12.72
C SER A 320 16.55 -17.55 -11.89
N MET A 321 15.66 -16.55 -11.82
CA MET A 321 14.36 -16.68 -11.16
C MET A 321 13.53 -17.82 -11.76
N VAL A 322 13.42 -17.88 -13.09
CA VAL A 322 12.66 -18.92 -13.80
C VAL A 322 13.28 -20.31 -13.60
N ALA A 323 14.60 -20.43 -13.60
CA ALA A 323 15.29 -21.71 -13.42
C ALA A 323 15.03 -22.32 -12.04
N VAL A 324 14.89 -21.50 -11.01
CA VAL A 324 14.60 -21.92 -9.63
C VAL A 324 13.08 -22.01 -9.37
N GLY A 325 12.25 -21.52 -10.29
CA GLY A 325 10.79 -21.52 -10.16
C GLY A 325 10.25 -20.42 -9.24
N MET A 326 11.00 -19.32 -9.06
CA MET A 326 10.56 -18.16 -8.29
C MET A 326 9.48 -17.39 -9.02
N LYS A 327 8.51 -16.86 -8.28
CA LYS A 327 7.43 -16.04 -8.85
C LYS A 327 7.85 -14.58 -9.00
N LEU A 328 7.52 -14.02 -10.16
CA LEU A 328 7.59 -12.58 -10.37
C LEU A 328 6.29 -11.92 -9.89
N GLU A 329 6.44 -10.77 -9.24
CA GLU A 329 5.32 -9.91 -8.88
C GLU A 329 4.85 -9.10 -10.10
N SER A 330 3.54 -8.75 -10.15
CA SER A 330 2.95 -8.00 -11.27
C SER A 330 3.71 -6.69 -11.61
N PRO A 331 4.14 -5.86 -10.64
CA PRO A 331 4.93 -4.65 -10.94
C PRO A 331 6.29 -4.94 -11.59
N ALA A 332 6.93 -6.05 -11.21
CA ALA A 332 8.22 -6.46 -11.77
C ALA A 332 8.06 -6.98 -13.20
N TYR A 333 7.04 -7.80 -13.46
CA TYR A 333 6.65 -8.21 -14.80
C TYR A 333 6.37 -7.03 -15.72
N ALA A 334 5.51 -6.09 -15.30
CA ALA A 334 5.16 -4.93 -16.10
C ALA A 334 6.38 -4.05 -16.41
N SER A 335 7.27 -3.87 -15.42
CA SER A 335 8.51 -3.11 -15.59
C SER A 335 9.45 -3.78 -16.59
N TYR A 336 9.57 -5.11 -16.54
CA TYR A 336 10.44 -5.88 -17.42
C TYR A 336 9.92 -5.93 -18.85
N VAL A 337 8.63 -6.25 -19.05
CA VAL A 337 7.97 -6.22 -20.37
C VAL A 337 8.07 -4.84 -21.01
N ARG A 338 7.81 -3.77 -20.24
CA ARG A 338 7.98 -2.40 -20.71
C ARG A 338 9.42 -2.12 -21.15
N ALA A 339 10.42 -2.59 -20.39
CA ALA A 339 11.82 -2.40 -20.71
C ALA A 339 12.22 -3.14 -22.01
N LEU A 340 11.79 -4.39 -22.17
CA LEU A 340 11.99 -5.18 -23.39
C LEU A 340 11.35 -4.47 -24.60
N CYS A 341 10.10 -4.04 -24.48
CA CYS A 341 9.40 -3.30 -25.53
C CYS A 341 10.15 -2.03 -25.92
N ARG A 342 10.63 -1.23 -24.96
CA ARG A 342 11.39 0.01 -25.22
C ARG A 342 12.75 -0.24 -25.88
N SER A 343 13.33 -1.41 -25.68
CA SER A 343 14.60 -1.81 -26.33
C SER A 343 14.42 -2.36 -27.75
N GLY A 344 13.18 -2.59 -28.19
CA GLY A 344 12.86 -3.20 -29.48
C GLY A 344 12.76 -4.73 -29.45
N SER A 345 13.09 -5.37 -28.32
CA SER A 345 12.95 -6.81 -28.07
C SER A 345 11.51 -7.24 -27.80
N VAL A 346 10.59 -6.88 -28.70
CA VAL A 346 9.15 -7.11 -28.54
C VAL A 346 8.77 -8.59 -28.65
N ALA A 347 9.54 -9.40 -29.39
CA ALA A 347 9.31 -10.84 -29.47
C ALA A 347 9.54 -11.49 -28.08
N ASP A 348 10.67 -11.16 -27.47
CA ASP A 348 11.07 -11.61 -26.15
C ASP A 348 10.05 -11.15 -25.08
N ALA A 349 9.55 -9.92 -25.18
CA ALA A 349 8.49 -9.41 -24.31
C ALA A 349 7.19 -10.25 -24.40
N TYR A 350 6.87 -10.74 -25.60
CA TYR A 350 5.73 -11.61 -25.84
C TYR A 350 5.96 -13.02 -25.26
N GLU A 351 7.16 -13.59 -25.41
CA GLU A 351 7.50 -14.88 -24.80
C GLU A 351 7.38 -14.85 -23.27
N VAL A 352 7.86 -13.78 -22.63
CA VAL A 352 7.74 -13.57 -21.17
C VAL A 352 6.28 -13.52 -20.74
N PHE A 353 5.44 -12.87 -21.54
CA PHE A 353 4.02 -12.76 -21.29
C PHE A 353 3.30 -14.10 -21.44
N ASP A 354 3.56 -14.83 -22.53
CA ASP A 354 2.98 -16.17 -22.75
C ASP A 354 3.37 -17.15 -21.65
N TYR A 355 4.63 -17.13 -21.23
CA TYR A 355 5.09 -17.97 -20.13
C TYR A 355 4.40 -17.63 -18.81
N ALA A 356 4.16 -16.34 -18.54
CA ALA A 356 3.39 -15.93 -17.36
C ALA A 356 1.95 -16.46 -17.42
N ILE A 357 1.32 -16.46 -18.59
CA ILE A 357 0.00 -17.07 -18.82
C ILE A 357 0.02 -18.57 -18.53
N GLN A 358 0.96 -19.30 -19.12
CA GLN A 358 1.03 -20.76 -19.02
C GLN A 358 1.31 -21.24 -17.59
N THR A 359 2.18 -20.53 -16.86
CA THR A 359 2.58 -20.89 -15.50
C THR A 359 1.55 -20.46 -14.44
N LYS A 360 0.53 -19.69 -14.82
CA LYS A 360 -0.38 -19.02 -13.87
C LYS A 360 0.38 -18.28 -12.78
N SER A 361 1.53 -17.68 -13.12
CA SER A 361 2.39 -16.97 -12.15
C SER A 361 1.77 -15.64 -11.65
N PHE A 362 0.48 -15.41 -11.88
CA PHE A 362 -0.21 -14.19 -11.45
C PHE A 362 -0.77 -14.34 -10.04
N THR A 363 -0.37 -13.43 -9.17
CA THR A 363 -1.03 -13.18 -7.89
C THR A 363 -1.96 -11.96 -7.94
N GLU A 364 -1.82 -11.10 -8.96
CA GLU A 364 -2.43 -9.76 -9.11
C GLU A 364 -2.65 -9.44 -10.62
N PRO A 365 -3.48 -8.45 -11.02
CA PRO A 365 -4.10 -8.45 -12.36
C PRO A 365 -3.09 -8.35 -13.50
N ILE A 366 -3.06 -9.39 -14.33
CA ILE A 366 -2.32 -9.53 -15.60
C ILE A 366 -2.50 -8.33 -16.55
N PHE A 367 -3.56 -7.55 -16.36
CA PHE A 367 -3.93 -6.42 -17.18
C PHE A 367 -2.79 -5.40 -17.33
N LEU A 368 -2.05 -5.11 -16.25
CA LEU A 368 -0.93 -4.15 -16.32
C LEU A 368 0.17 -4.63 -17.27
N VAL A 369 0.50 -5.92 -17.24
CA VAL A 369 1.52 -6.52 -18.09
C VAL A 369 1.05 -6.57 -19.55
N ALA A 370 -0.20 -6.96 -19.77
CA ALA A 370 -0.82 -6.98 -21.10
C ALA A 370 -0.91 -5.58 -21.71
N HIS A 371 -1.23 -4.56 -20.90
CA HIS A 371 -1.25 -3.16 -21.34
C HIS A 371 0.12 -2.69 -21.83
N GLU A 372 1.18 -2.95 -21.06
CA GLU A 372 2.55 -2.59 -21.44
C GLU A 372 3.03 -3.32 -22.70
N LEU A 373 2.69 -4.61 -22.84
CA LEU A 373 3.00 -5.37 -24.04
C LEU A 373 2.24 -4.82 -25.27
N ASN A 374 0.95 -4.52 -25.12
CA ASN A 374 0.12 -3.98 -26.19
C ASN A 374 0.62 -2.59 -26.65
N MET A 375 0.96 -1.71 -25.71
CA MET A 375 1.65 -0.44 -26.01
C MET A 375 2.95 -0.67 -26.79
N GLY A 376 3.77 -1.62 -26.36
CA GLY A 376 5.02 -1.98 -27.02
C GLY A 376 4.83 -2.50 -28.44
N LEU A 377 3.88 -3.41 -28.65
CA LEU A 377 3.52 -3.99 -29.95
C LEU A 377 3.00 -2.92 -30.90
N CYS A 378 2.10 -2.05 -30.44
CA CYS A 378 1.56 -0.96 -31.23
C CYS A 378 2.63 0.05 -31.67
N ASN A 379 3.54 0.43 -30.76
CA ASN A 379 4.66 1.32 -31.09
C ASN A 379 5.62 0.72 -32.13
N HIS A 380 5.70 -0.62 -32.22
CA HIS A 380 6.52 -1.33 -33.20
C HIS A 380 5.70 -1.83 -34.41
N LYS A 381 4.48 -1.33 -34.61
CA LYS A 381 3.58 -1.66 -35.73
C LYS A 381 3.22 -3.15 -35.83
N LYS A 382 3.27 -3.90 -34.73
CA LYS A 382 2.85 -5.31 -34.64
C LYS A 382 1.39 -5.43 -34.19
N LEU A 383 0.48 -4.87 -35.00
CA LEU A 383 -0.93 -4.67 -34.63
C LEU A 383 -1.71 -5.99 -34.48
N ASP A 384 -1.44 -6.99 -35.30
CA ASP A 384 -2.15 -8.29 -35.23
C ASP A 384 -1.88 -9.01 -33.90
N LYS A 385 -0.61 -9.00 -33.46
CA LYS A 385 -0.21 -9.56 -32.17
C LYS A 385 -0.79 -8.79 -30.99
N ALA A 386 -1.01 -7.48 -31.13
CA ALA A 386 -1.60 -6.66 -30.08
C ALA A 386 -3.05 -7.06 -29.77
N VAL A 387 -3.81 -7.45 -30.80
CA VAL A 387 -5.17 -8.00 -30.66
C VAL A 387 -5.14 -9.41 -30.06
N GLU A 388 -4.14 -10.22 -30.39
CA GLU A 388 -3.97 -11.58 -29.85
C GLU A 388 -3.63 -11.58 -28.35
N VAL A 389 -2.75 -10.67 -27.90
CA VAL A 389 -2.47 -10.46 -26.46
C VAL A 389 -3.77 -10.27 -25.70
N TYR A 390 -4.67 -9.44 -26.25
CA TYR A 390 -5.94 -9.14 -25.61
C TYR A 390 -6.84 -10.39 -25.48
N LYS A 391 -6.99 -11.17 -26.56
CA LYS A 391 -7.78 -12.43 -26.54
C LYS A 391 -7.21 -13.46 -25.55
N SER A 392 -5.89 -13.58 -25.47
CA SER A 392 -5.24 -14.51 -24.55
C SER A 392 -5.43 -14.15 -23.06
N VAL A 393 -5.51 -12.86 -22.73
CA VAL A 393 -5.79 -12.40 -21.34
C VAL A 393 -7.18 -12.80 -20.89
N GLU A 394 -8.19 -12.59 -21.74
CA GLU A 394 -9.58 -12.85 -21.38
C GLU A 394 -9.83 -14.34 -21.13
N VAL A 395 -9.21 -15.20 -21.93
CA VAL A 395 -9.21 -16.66 -21.70
C VAL A 395 -8.53 -17.03 -20.39
N ALA A 396 -7.48 -16.31 -19.98
CA ALA A 396 -6.71 -16.60 -18.78
C ALA A 396 -7.35 -16.07 -17.47
N VAL A 397 -8.07 -14.93 -17.51
CA VAL A 397 -8.51 -14.19 -16.31
C VAL A 397 -10.03 -14.13 -16.13
N MET A 398 -10.78 -14.81 -16.98
CA MET A 398 -12.25 -14.97 -16.94
C MET A 398 -13.08 -13.68 -17.14
N LYS A 399 -12.61 -12.49 -16.73
CA LYS A 399 -13.28 -11.20 -17.01
C LYS A 399 -12.35 -9.99 -16.83
N LEU A 400 -12.27 -9.12 -17.84
CA LEU A 400 -11.58 -7.82 -17.74
C LEU A 400 -12.57 -6.69 -17.38
N GLU A 401 -12.10 -5.66 -16.68
CA GLU A 401 -12.88 -4.45 -16.39
C GLU A 401 -13.03 -3.54 -17.62
N SER A 402 -14.11 -2.76 -17.70
CA SER A 402 -14.36 -1.82 -18.81
C SER A 402 -13.19 -0.84 -19.06
N SER A 403 -12.53 -0.38 -17.99
CA SER A 403 -11.37 0.52 -18.03
C SER A 403 -10.17 -0.07 -18.77
N ALA A 404 -10.03 -1.39 -18.72
CA ALA A 404 -8.98 -2.14 -19.39
C ALA A 404 -9.16 -2.12 -20.91
N TYR A 405 -10.38 -2.42 -21.37
CA TYR A 405 -10.75 -2.35 -22.79
C TYR A 405 -10.59 -0.95 -23.35
N ALA A 406 -11.08 0.07 -22.63
CA ALA A 406 -10.96 1.45 -23.04
C ALA A 406 -9.49 1.85 -23.25
N SER A 407 -8.60 1.37 -22.37
CA SER A 407 -7.16 1.56 -22.53
C SER A 407 -6.64 0.90 -23.81
N PHE A 408 -6.96 -0.38 -24.05
CA PHE A 408 -6.52 -1.12 -25.24
C PHE A 408 -6.99 -0.50 -26.55
N VAL A 409 -8.28 -0.15 -26.64
CA VAL A 409 -8.84 0.52 -27.80
C VAL A 409 -8.12 1.85 -28.02
N ARG A 410 -7.91 2.65 -26.97
CA ARG A 410 -7.19 3.93 -27.08
C ARG A 410 -5.77 3.75 -27.63
N VAL A 411 -5.06 2.68 -27.25
CA VAL A 411 -3.73 2.35 -27.81
C VAL A 411 -3.81 2.04 -29.31
N LEU A 412 -4.69 1.12 -29.70
CA LEU A 412 -4.85 0.71 -31.10
C LEU A 412 -5.25 1.89 -31.99
N CYS A 413 -6.20 2.70 -31.50
CA CYS A 413 -6.60 3.97 -32.07
C CYS A 413 -5.41 4.90 -32.32
N ARG A 414 -4.60 5.19 -31.29
CA ARG A 414 -3.42 6.07 -31.41
C ARG A 414 -2.37 5.54 -32.38
N SER A 415 -2.24 4.23 -32.50
CA SER A 415 -1.34 3.58 -33.45
C SER A 415 -1.87 3.50 -34.88
N GLY A 416 -3.10 3.96 -35.13
CA GLY A 416 -3.74 3.98 -36.44
C GLY A 416 -4.50 2.69 -36.79
N SER A 417 -4.54 1.70 -35.91
CA SER A 417 -5.28 0.45 -36.08
C SER A 417 -6.76 0.61 -35.70
N VAL A 418 -7.54 1.25 -36.57
CA VAL A 418 -8.98 1.45 -36.34
C VAL A 418 -9.74 0.12 -36.42
N ALA A 419 -9.38 -0.75 -37.38
CA ALA A 419 -10.02 -2.06 -37.52
C ALA A 419 -9.77 -2.96 -36.29
N GLY A 420 -8.53 -3.01 -35.78
CA GLY A 420 -8.22 -3.76 -34.57
C GLY A 420 -8.91 -3.18 -33.32
N ALA A 421 -9.10 -1.86 -33.26
CA ALA A 421 -9.86 -1.23 -32.19
C ALA A 421 -11.34 -1.66 -32.17
N TYR A 422 -11.97 -1.76 -33.35
CA TYR A 422 -13.32 -2.31 -33.49
C TYR A 422 -13.35 -3.80 -33.14
N GLU A 423 -12.37 -4.59 -33.57
CA GLU A 423 -12.32 -6.02 -33.25
C GLU A 423 -12.25 -6.28 -31.74
N VAL A 424 -11.41 -5.52 -31.01
CA VAL A 424 -11.31 -5.62 -29.54
C VAL A 424 -12.62 -5.18 -28.88
N PHE A 425 -13.26 -4.14 -29.41
CA PHE A 425 -14.52 -3.65 -28.87
C PHE A 425 -15.69 -4.62 -29.10
N ASP A 426 -15.81 -5.18 -30.30
CA ASP A 426 -16.85 -6.16 -30.63
C ASP A 426 -16.67 -7.43 -29.78
N TYR A 427 -15.43 -7.88 -29.60
CA TYR A 427 -15.12 -9.02 -28.75
C TYR A 427 -15.54 -8.78 -27.29
N ALA A 428 -15.29 -7.58 -26.74
CA ALA A 428 -15.69 -7.19 -25.39
C ALA A 428 -17.21 -7.21 -25.14
N ILE A 429 -17.98 -6.85 -26.17
CA ILE A 429 -19.44 -6.92 -26.14
C ILE A 429 -19.88 -8.38 -26.16
N GLN A 430 -19.30 -9.19 -27.05
CA GLN A 430 -19.64 -10.61 -27.20
C GLN A 430 -19.39 -11.41 -25.92
N THR A 431 -18.32 -11.08 -25.19
CA THR A 431 -17.97 -11.76 -23.94
C THR A 431 -18.71 -11.25 -22.71
N LYS A 432 -19.62 -10.27 -22.86
CA LYS A 432 -20.38 -9.63 -21.76
C LYS A 432 -19.46 -9.00 -20.69
N SER A 433 -18.26 -8.62 -21.08
CA SER A 433 -17.29 -7.95 -20.23
C SER A 433 -17.62 -6.46 -20.06
N PHE A 434 -18.33 -5.86 -21.02
CA PHE A 434 -19.00 -4.57 -20.84
C PHE A 434 -20.39 -4.73 -20.23
N THR A 435 -20.57 -4.21 -19.01
CA THR A 435 -21.89 -4.12 -18.36
C THR A 435 -22.41 -2.68 -18.30
N GLU A 436 -21.60 -1.69 -18.67
CA GLU A 436 -21.92 -0.27 -18.52
C GLU A 436 -21.92 0.51 -19.85
N VAL A 437 -22.88 1.43 -19.98
CA VAL A 437 -23.01 2.40 -21.09
C VAL A 437 -21.78 3.33 -21.21
N THR A 438 -21.04 3.49 -20.12
CA THR A 438 -19.81 4.32 -19.99
C THR A 438 -18.68 3.86 -20.90
N ALA A 439 -18.55 2.55 -21.16
CA ALA A 439 -17.51 2.03 -22.05
C ALA A 439 -17.73 2.43 -23.52
N TYR A 440 -18.99 2.49 -23.95
CA TYR A 440 -19.37 2.94 -25.30
C TYR A 440 -19.03 4.43 -25.49
N SER A 441 -19.31 5.26 -24.49
CA SER A 441 -18.99 6.68 -24.55
C SER A 441 -17.48 6.95 -24.53
N GLU A 442 -16.69 6.16 -23.80
CA GLU A 442 -15.22 6.23 -23.84
C GLU A 442 -14.63 5.82 -25.20
N LEU A 443 -15.16 4.76 -25.81
CA LEU A 443 -14.80 4.35 -27.17
C LEU A 443 -15.12 5.49 -28.15
N GLU A 444 -16.35 5.97 -28.13
CA GLU A 444 -16.84 6.99 -29.06
C GLU A 444 -16.04 8.29 -28.91
N ASN A 445 -15.74 8.70 -27.68
CA ASN A 445 -14.89 9.86 -27.39
C ASN A 445 -13.45 9.65 -27.89
N SER A 446 -12.88 8.45 -27.73
CA SER A 446 -11.54 8.12 -28.22
C SER A 446 -11.46 8.14 -29.75
N ILE A 447 -12.50 7.66 -30.44
CA ILE A 447 -12.61 7.70 -31.90
C ILE A 447 -12.86 9.13 -32.41
N LYS A 448 -13.73 9.91 -31.75
CA LYS A 448 -13.95 11.33 -32.07
C LYS A 448 -12.66 12.14 -31.94
N TRP A 449 -11.89 11.90 -30.88
CA TRP A 449 -10.58 12.52 -30.68
C TRP A 449 -9.60 12.17 -31.81
N LEU A 450 -9.54 10.90 -32.24
CA LEU A 450 -8.71 10.51 -33.38
C LEU A 450 -9.10 11.19 -34.70
N ARG A 451 -10.41 11.27 -34.99
CA ARG A 451 -10.90 11.89 -36.23
C ARG A 451 -10.50 13.38 -36.26
N LYS A 452 -10.55 14.06 -35.11
CA LYS A 452 -10.13 15.45 -34.94
C LYS A 452 -8.61 15.67 -35.03
N MET A 453 -7.79 14.66 -34.71
CA MET A 453 -6.33 14.71 -34.86
C MET A 453 -5.87 14.45 -36.30
N LYS A 454 -6.72 13.84 -37.14
CA LYS A 454 -6.43 13.53 -38.54
C LYS A 454 -7.01 14.56 -39.54
N SER A 455 -7.94 15.41 -39.10
CA SER A 455 -8.41 16.62 -39.80
C SER A 455 -7.48 17.78 -39.53
#